data_AF-A0A3C0CKI7-F1
#
_entry.id   AF-A0A3C0CKI7-F1
#
_cell.length_a   1.000
_cell.length_b   1.000
_cell.length_c   1.000
_cell.angle_alpha   90.00
_cell.angle_beta   90.00
_cell.angle_gamma   90.00
#
_symmetry.space_group_name_H-M   'P 1'
#
loop_
_entity.id
_entity.type
_entity.pdbx_description
1 polymer ?
#
loop_
_entity_poly.entity_id
_entity_poly.type
_entity_poly.pdbx_seq_one_letter_code
_entity_poly.pdbx_strand_id
1 'polypeptide(L)'
;PEVDIVDMNRELERGNRSIFSAPLADALRKNLAEKKQSILLLNRRGFNTFVSCRACGHVLTCPNCSITLTYHAANRRLMCHYCGFSIPFTTECPRCHENQVHYSGFGTQRAQQQLAELLPGARILRLDADSTMTRFAFDKKLKKFAEGGYDVIVGTQMVAKGLDFE
;
A
#
# COMPACT_ATOMS: atom_id res chain seq x y z
N PRO A 1 13.34 -12.75 -14.18
CA PRO A 1 12.99 -11.33 -14.40
C PRO A 1 13.99 -10.45 -13.65
N GLU A 2 14.28 -9.26 -14.15
CA GLU A 2 15.04 -8.25 -13.42
C GLU A 2 14.19 -7.73 -12.25
N VAL A 3 14.80 -7.56 -11.08
CA VAL A 3 14.12 -7.16 -9.85
C VAL A 3 14.92 -6.07 -9.18
N ASP A 4 14.29 -4.91 -9.00
CA ASP A 4 14.89 -3.76 -8.31
C ASP A 4 14.34 -3.64 -6.88
N ILE A 5 15.24 -3.41 -5.93
CA ILE A 5 14.90 -3.11 -4.54
C ILE A 5 15.13 -1.62 -4.32
N VAL A 6 14.05 -0.89 -4.01
CA VAL A 6 14.12 0.55 -3.74
C VAL A 6 13.99 0.82 -2.24
N ASP A 7 14.97 1.53 -1.68
CA ASP A 7 14.92 2.00 -0.29
C ASP A 7 14.06 3.27 -0.19
N MET A 8 12.87 3.13 0.39
CA MET A 8 11.94 4.24 0.60
C MET A 8 12.43 5.28 1.61
N ASN A 9 13.43 4.96 2.45
CA ASN A 9 14.02 5.97 3.34
C ASN A 9 14.85 6.97 2.54
N ARG A 10 15.61 6.51 1.54
CA ARG A 10 16.35 7.38 0.62
C ARG A 10 15.42 8.26 -0.21
N GLU A 11 14.26 7.74 -0.62
CA GLU A 11 13.24 8.53 -1.30
C GLU A 11 12.76 9.69 -0.41
N LEU A 12 12.56 9.43 0.88
CA LEU A 12 12.19 10.47 1.82
C LEU A 12 13.27 11.52 2.03
N GLU A 13 14.54 11.10 2.17
CA GLU A 13 15.69 12.02 2.26
C GLU A 13 15.77 12.94 1.03
N ARG A 14 15.38 12.44 -0.14
CA ARG A 14 15.26 13.19 -1.40
C ARG A 14 13.97 14.03 -1.51
N GLY A 15 13.13 14.03 -0.47
CA GLY A 15 11.88 14.79 -0.41
C GLY A 15 10.64 14.08 -0.97
N ASN A 16 10.76 12.84 -1.47
CA ASN A 16 9.62 12.06 -1.92
C ASN A 16 8.84 11.51 -0.72
N ARG A 17 7.66 12.07 -0.49
CA ARG A 17 6.73 11.65 0.58
C ARG A 17 5.61 10.74 0.08
N SER A 18 5.61 10.41 -1.21
CA SER A 18 4.64 9.53 -1.85
C SER A 18 4.82 8.07 -1.38
N ILE A 19 3.82 7.27 -1.68
CA ILE A 19 3.83 5.82 -1.46
C ILE A 19 4.54 5.09 -2.59
N PHE A 20 4.74 5.78 -3.72
CA PHE A 20 5.46 5.29 -4.87
C PHE A 20 6.84 5.92 -4.88
N SER A 21 7.87 5.08 -5.00
CA SER A 21 9.21 5.56 -5.31
C SER A 21 9.23 6.22 -6.68
N ALA A 22 10.19 7.11 -6.93
CA ALA A 22 10.38 7.72 -8.23
C ALA A 22 10.57 6.68 -9.35
N PRO A 23 11.40 5.63 -9.20
CA PRO A 23 11.54 4.58 -10.22
C PRO A 23 10.22 3.86 -10.52
N LEU A 24 9.42 3.55 -9.49
CA LEU A 24 8.11 2.91 -9.68
C LEU A 24 7.14 3.83 -10.42
N ALA A 25 7.10 5.11 -10.04
CA ALA A 25 6.26 6.10 -10.69
C ALA A 25 6.62 6.28 -12.18
N ASP A 26 7.91 6.30 -12.51
CA ASP A 26 8.36 6.44 -13.89
C ASP A 26 8.08 5.17 -14.71
N ALA A 27 8.28 3.99 -14.12
CA ALA A 27 7.91 2.73 -14.76
C ALA A 27 6.40 2.66 -15.08
N LEU A 28 5.55 3.09 -14.14
CA LEU A 28 4.11 3.15 -14.34
C LEU A 28 3.71 4.12 -15.47
N ARG A 29 4.29 5.32 -15.50
CA ARG A 29 4.05 6.29 -16.58
C ARG A 29 4.50 5.76 -17.94
N LYS A 30 5.69 5.17 -17.99
CA LYS A 30 6.24 4.58 -19.21
C LYS A 30 5.34 3.46 -19.73
N ASN A 31 4.92 2.54 -18.87
CA ASN A 31 4.03 1.45 -19.25
C ASN A 31 2.70 2.00 -19.81
N LEU A 32 2.09 2.98 -19.14
CA LEU A 32 0.87 3.60 -19.62
C LEU A 32 1.05 4.27 -21.00
N ALA A 33 2.14 5.02 -21.20
CA ALA A 33 2.45 5.66 -22.47
C ALA A 33 2.66 4.65 -23.62
N GLU A 34 3.25 3.50 -23.30
CA GLU A 34 3.45 2.38 -24.23
C GLU A 34 2.21 1.47 -24.36
N LYS A 35 1.07 1.85 -23.75
CA LYS A 35 -0.18 1.04 -23.71
C LYS A 35 0.02 -0.36 -23.12
N LYS A 36 1.00 -0.52 -22.23
CA LYS A 36 1.23 -1.73 -21.44
C LYS A 36 0.45 -1.66 -20.14
N GLN A 37 0.11 -2.83 -19.61
CA GLN A 37 -0.62 -2.95 -18.35
C GLN A 37 0.33 -3.18 -17.18
N SER A 38 -0.03 -2.68 -16.00
CA SER A 38 0.78 -2.81 -14.78
C SER A 38 -0.01 -3.44 -13.64
N ILE A 39 0.66 -4.20 -12.79
CA ILE A 39 0.06 -4.86 -11.62
C ILE A 39 0.82 -4.45 -10.36
N LEU A 40 0.10 -3.88 -9.40
CA LEU A 40 0.60 -3.44 -8.10
C LEU A 40 0.03 -4.34 -7.01
N LEU A 41 0.92 -5.08 -6.36
CA LEU A 41 0.58 -5.97 -5.25
C LEU A 41 0.88 -5.32 -3.91
N LEU A 42 -0.09 -5.34 -3.01
CA LEU A 42 0.01 -4.84 -1.64
C LEU A 42 -0.13 -6.00 -0.66
N ASN A 43 0.74 -6.02 0.36
CA ASN A 43 0.88 -7.15 1.28
C ASN A 43 -0.34 -7.42 2.17
N ARG A 44 -1.31 -6.48 2.34
CA ARG A 44 -2.48 -6.74 3.20
C ARG A 44 -3.73 -5.90 2.87
N ARG A 45 -4.89 -6.40 3.29
CA ARG A 45 -6.21 -5.74 3.23
C ARG A 45 -6.30 -4.56 4.22
N GLY A 46 -7.02 -3.52 3.81
CA GLY A 46 -7.42 -2.40 4.67
C GLY A 46 -6.28 -1.50 5.15
N PHE A 47 -6.64 -0.46 5.90
CA PHE A 47 -5.73 0.47 6.60
C PHE A 47 -5.05 -0.21 7.80
N ASN A 48 -4.48 -1.41 7.65
CA ASN A 48 -3.63 -2.00 8.69
C ASN A 48 -2.35 -1.18 8.75
N THR A 49 -2.50 -0.08 9.46
CA THR A 49 -1.57 1.01 9.66
C THR A 49 -0.60 0.56 10.74
N PHE A 50 0.46 -0.14 10.33
CA PHE A 50 1.56 -0.32 11.26
C PHE A 50 2.25 1.04 11.40
N VAL A 51 2.72 1.33 12.61
CA VAL A 51 3.28 2.64 12.93
C VAL A 51 4.77 2.51 13.07
N SER A 52 5.51 3.35 12.36
CA SER A 52 6.97 3.31 12.34
C SER A 52 7.59 4.70 12.23
N CYS A 53 8.85 4.83 12.60
CA CYS A 53 9.63 6.04 12.42
C CYS A 53 10.36 6.04 11.08
N ARG A 54 10.24 7.10 10.30
CA ARG A 54 10.98 7.25 9.04
C ARG A 54 12.46 7.58 9.22
N ALA A 55 12.85 8.16 10.36
CA ALA A 55 14.25 8.51 10.60
C ALA A 55 15.10 7.29 10.97
N CYS A 56 14.59 6.39 11.80
CA CYS A 56 15.37 5.27 12.35
C CYS A 56 14.77 3.88 12.10
N GLY A 57 13.66 3.79 11.37
CA GLY A 57 12.98 2.54 11.06
C GLY A 57 12.29 1.84 12.24
N HIS A 58 12.27 2.46 13.42
CA HIS A 58 11.67 1.84 14.61
C HIS A 58 10.16 1.60 14.42
N VAL A 59 9.72 0.36 14.59
CA VAL A 59 8.30 -0.02 14.54
C VAL A 59 7.72 0.01 15.95
N LEU A 60 6.57 0.68 16.11
CA LEU A 60 5.89 0.79 17.39
C LEU A 60 5.16 -0.52 17.69
N THR A 61 5.58 -1.20 18.75
CA THR A 61 5.05 -2.48 19.18
C THR A 61 4.36 -2.39 20.54
N CYS A 62 3.44 -3.33 20.78
CA CYS A 62 2.77 -3.51 22.06
C CYS A 62 3.76 -4.05 23.11
N PRO A 63 3.93 -3.40 24.27
CA PRO A 63 4.84 -3.89 25.31
C PRO A 63 4.38 -5.23 25.91
N ASN A 64 3.08 -5.55 25.82
CA ASN A 64 2.50 -6.76 26.40
C ASN A 64 2.53 -7.97 25.45
N CYS A 65 2.67 -7.75 24.14
CA CYS A 65 2.48 -8.80 23.14
C CYS A 65 3.59 -8.85 22.08
N SER A 66 4.48 -7.86 22.06
CA SER A 66 5.56 -7.72 21.07
C SER A 66 5.08 -7.71 19.60
N ILE A 67 3.81 -7.38 19.36
CA ILE A 67 3.23 -7.21 18.02
C ILE A 67 3.11 -5.73 17.66
N THR A 68 2.98 -5.41 16.38
CA THR A 68 2.80 -4.02 15.91
C THR A 68 1.48 -3.41 16.39
N LEU A 69 1.53 -2.15 16.81
CA LEU A 69 0.32 -1.38 17.08
C LEU A 69 -0.33 -0.89 15.79
N THR A 70 -1.66 -0.86 15.77
CA THR A 70 -2.48 -0.32 14.65
C THR A 70 -2.94 1.08 14.98
N TYR A 71 -2.89 2.00 14.00
CA TYR A 71 -3.45 3.34 14.16
C TYR A 71 -4.97 3.38 13.90
N HIS A 72 -5.70 3.94 14.85
CA HIS A 72 -7.14 4.16 14.80
C HIS A 72 -7.43 5.64 14.58
N ALA A 73 -7.89 5.98 13.38
CA ALA A 73 -8.16 7.37 13.01
C ALA A 73 -9.33 7.98 13.80
N ALA A 74 -10.35 7.18 14.14
CA ALA A 74 -11.55 7.63 14.84
C ALA A 74 -11.26 8.30 16.20
N ASN A 75 -10.22 7.83 16.90
CA ASN A 75 -9.83 8.35 18.21
C ASN A 75 -8.37 8.82 18.27
N ARG A 76 -7.64 8.79 17.15
CA ARG A 76 -6.21 9.13 17.03
C ARG A 76 -5.32 8.36 18.01
N ARG A 77 -5.54 7.05 18.12
CA ARG A 77 -4.80 6.18 19.04
C ARG A 77 -4.07 5.05 18.32
N LEU A 78 -3.02 4.56 18.96
CA LEU A 78 -2.40 3.28 18.66
C LEU A 78 -3.05 2.21 19.53
N MET A 79 -3.37 1.07 18.94
CA MET A 79 -4.06 -0.01 19.64
C MET A 79 -3.47 -1.38 19.29
N CYS A 80 -3.31 -2.20 20.33
CA CYS A 80 -3.12 -3.63 20.23
C CYS A 80 -4.48 -4.32 20.24
N HIS A 81 -4.83 -5.00 19.16
CA HIS A 81 -6.09 -5.73 19.08
C HIS A 81 -6.12 -7.05 19.85
N TYR A 82 -4.97 -7.51 20.34
CA TYR A 82 -4.88 -8.78 21.07
C TYR A 82 -5.12 -8.60 22.57
N CYS A 83 -4.55 -7.55 23.18
CA CYS A 83 -4.68 -7.32 24.63
C CYS A 83 -5.38 -6.00 24.98
N GLY A 84 -5.80 -5.20 23.99
CA GLY A 84 -6.47 -3.92 24.21
C GLY A 84 -5.54 -2.78 24.64
N PHE A 85 -4.22 -3.01 24.77
CA PHE A 85 -3.26 -1.94 25.06
C PHE A 85 -3.42 -0.79 24.07
N SER A 86 -3.49 0.44 24.57
CA SER A 86 -3.69 1.61 23.72
C SER A 86 -3.02 2.85 24.26
N ILE A 87 -2.39 3.61 23.36
CA ILE A 87 -1.71 4.87 23.65
C ILE A 87 -2.14 5.95 22.65
N PRO A 88 -2.07 7.25 23.01
CA PRO A 88 -2.21 8.33 22.03
C PRO A 88 -1.18 8.21 20.91
N PHE A 89 -1.54 8.59 19.69
CA PHE A 89 -0.57 8.72 18.61
C PHE A 89 0.32 9.96 18.80
N THR A 90 1.63 9.80 18.64
CA THR A 90 2.62 10.89 18.63
C THR A 90 3.45 10.83 17.36
N THR A 91 3.89 11.99 16.86
CA THR A 91 4.86 12.08 15.76
C THR A 91 6.30 11.86 16.22
N GLU A 92 6.57 12.03 17.52
CA GLU A 92 7.89 11.80 18.10
C GLU A 92 8.18 10.30 18.25
N CYS A 93 9.36 9.90 17.79
CA CYS A 93 9.83 8.52 17.89
C CYS A 93 10.37 8.22 19.30
N PRO A 94 9.89 7.16 19.98
CA PRO A 94 10.41 6.80 21.31
C PRO A 94 11.86 6.27 21.27
N ARG A 95 12.42 5.99 20.09
CA ARG A 95 13.79 5.46 19.92
C ARG A 95 14.81 6.53 19.56
N CYS A 96 14.45 7.45 18.65
CA CYS A 96 15.38 8.45 18.11
C CYS A 96 14.94 9.89 18.35
N HIS A 97 13.77 10.11 18.97
CA HIS A 97 13.20 11.42 19.29
C HIS A 97 12.90 12.34 18.09
N GLU A 98 13.13 11.87 16.87
CA GLU A 98 12.71 12.59 15.67
C GLU A 98 11.18 12.61 15.52
N ASN A 99 10.64 13.73 15.03
CA ASN A 99 9.22 13.91 14.72
C ASN A 99 8.82 13.25 13.39
N GLN A 100 9.21 11.98 13.23
CA GLN A 100 9.12 11.21 12.00
C GLN A 100 8.31 9.91 12.16
N VAL A 101 7.59 9.75 13.28
CA VAL A 101 6.63 8.66 13.44
C VAL A 101 5.43 8.91 12.54
N HIS A 102 5.12 7.88 11.77
CA HIS A 102 4.01 7.87 10.84
C HIS A 102 3.35 6.50 10.89
N TYR A 103 2.08 6.48 10.57
CA TYR A 103 1.35 5.24 10.32
C TYR A 103 1.33 4.96 8.83
N SER A 104 1.73 3.75 8.47
CA SER A 104 1.74 3.24 7.10
C SER A 104 0.77 2.08 7.02
N GLY A 105 -0.34 2.31 6.32
CA GLY A 105 -1.38 1.33 6.06
C GLY A 105 -2.01 1.70 4.74
N PHE A 106 -1.31 1.37 3.66
CA PHE A 106 -1.81 1.58 2.32
C PHE A 106 -2.77 0.44 2.00
N GLY A 107 -4.04 0.64 2.37
CA GLY A 107 -5.10 -0.14 1.76
C GLY A 107 -5.09 0.09 0.25
N THR A 108 -5.54 -0.91 -0.49
CA THR A 108 -5.82 -0.85 -1.93
C THR A 108 -6.61 0.40 -2.33
N GLN A 109 -7.46 0.93 -1.46
CA GLN A 109 -8.22 2.16 -1.67
C GLN A 109 -7.35 3.42 -1.73
N ARG A 110 -6.41 3.60 -0.79
CA ARG A 110 -5.51 4.77 -0.80
C ARG A 110 -4.53 4.70 -1.97
N ALA A 111 -4.04 3.50 -2.26
CA ALA A 111 -3.19 3.28 -3.43
C ALA A 111 -3.92 3.59 -4.75
N GLN A 112 -5.20 3.19 -4.87
CA GLN A 112 -6.04 3.56 -6.02
C GLN A 112 -6.17 5.07 -6.17
N GLN A 113 -6.43 5.80 -5.08
CA GLN A 113 -6.54 7.27 -5.14
C GLN A 113 -5.22 7.91 -5.62
N GLN A 114 -4.09 7.50 -5.04
CA GLN A 114 -2.79 8.06 -5.43
C GLN A 114 -2.37 7.66 -6.85
N LEU A 115 -2.80 6.50 -7.34
CA LEU A 115 -2.61 6.12 -8.74
C LEU A 115 -3.41 7.02 -9.67
N ALA A 116 -4.64 7.39 -9.31
CA ALA A 116 -5.46 8.29 -10.13
C ALA A 116 -4.84 9.70 -10.23
N GLU A 117 -4.17 10.16 -9.16
CA GLU A 117 -3.39 11.40 -9.16
C GLU A 117 -2.10 11.26 -9.98
N LEU A 118 -1.40 10.13 -9.85
CA LEU A 118 -0.12 9.86 -10.53
C LEU A 118 -0.29 9.65 -12.05
N LEU A 119 -1.39 9.01 -12.45
CA LEU A 119 -1.69 8.59 -13.82
C LEU A 119 -3.06 9.14 -14.25
N PRO A 120 -3.19 10.45 -14.49
CA PRO A 120 -4.47 11.04 -14.92
C PRO A 120 -5.00 10.36 -16.18
N GLY A 121 -6.24 9.88 -16.11
CA GLY A 121 -6.92 9.20 -17.23
C GLY A 121 -6.68 7.70 -17.35
N ALA A 122 -5.81 7.10 -16.51
CA ALA A 122 -5.64 5.65 -16.48
C ALA A 122 -6.88 4.94 -15.90
N ARG A 123 -7.28 3.83 -16.51
CA ARG A 123 -8.34 2.95 -16.04
C ARG A 123 -7.78 2.02 -14.97
N ILE A 124 -8.00 2.38 -13.70
CA ILE A 124 -7.44 1.64 -12.55
C ILE A 124 -8.49 0.66 -11.99
N LEU A 125 -8.12 -0.62 -11.91
CA LEU A 125 -8.91 -1.69 -11.33
C LEU A 125 -8.43 -2.02 -9.92
N ARG A 126 -9.31 -1.87 -8.92
CA ARG A 126 -9.06 -2.35 -7.56
C ARG A 126 -9.57 -3.79 -7.39
N LEU A 127 -8.69 -4.68 -6.93
CA LEU A 127 -9.00 -6.07 -6.62
C LEU A 127 -8.59 -6.42 -5.17
N ASP A 128 -9.55 -6.30 -4.27
CA ASP A 128 -9.49 -6.78 -2.89
C ASP A 128 -10.73 -7.61 -2.53
N ALA A 129 -10.66 -8.33 -1.41
CA ALA A 129 -11.73 -9.22 -0.93
C ALA A 129 -13.10 -8.52 -0.77
N ASP A 130 -13.12 -7.21 -0.52
CA ASP A 130 -14.35 -6.42 -0.37
C ASP A 130 -14.96 -6.02 -1.73
N SER A 131 -14.12 -5.85 -2.76
CA SER A 131 -14.53 -5.49 -4.12
C SER A 131 -15.03 -6.67 -4.97
N THR A 132 -14.88 -7.90 -4.49
CA THR A 132 -15.26 -9.14 -5.18
C THR A 132 -16.00 -10.08 -4.22
N MET A 133 -17.19 -9.67 -3.78
CA MET A 133 -18.07 -10.46 -2.92
C MET A 133 -18.53 -11.80 -3.56
N THR A 134 -18.27 -12.03 -4.86
CA THR A 134 -18.56 -13.29 -5.54
C THR A 134 -17.40 -13.70 -6.47
N ARG A 135 -17.11 -15.01 -6.52
CA ARG A 135 -16.07 -15.60 -7.39
C ARG A 135 -16.23 -15.19 -8.86
N PHE A 136 -17.47 -15.15 -9.35
CA PHE A 136 -17.79 -14.69 -10.71
C PHE A 136 -17.41 -13.23 -10.99
N ALA A 137 -17.49 -12.35 -9.99
CA ALA A 137 -17.13 -10.94 -10.16
C ALA A 137 -15.60 -10.76 -10.26
N PHE A 138 -14.82 -11.62 -9.60
CA PHE A 138 -13.37 -11.64 -9.70
C PHE A 138 -12.92 -12.05 -11.11
N ASP A 139 -13.37 -13.20 -11.60
CA ASP A 139 -12.98 -13.74 -12.91
C ASP A 139 -13.37 -12.78 -14.05
N LYS A 140 -14.56 -12.17 -13.98
CA LYS A 140 -15.02 -11.19 -14.96
C LYS A 140 -14.14 -9.93 -14.99
N LYS A 141 -13.71 -9.44 -13.83
CA LYS A 141 -12.82 -8.27 -13.75
C LYS A 141 -11.44 -8.60 -14.28
N LEU A 142 -10.94 -9.80 -14.00
CA LEU A 142 -9.64 -10.24 -14.48
C LEU A 142 -9.61 -10.47 -15.98
N LYS A 143 -10.67 -11.09 -16.54
CA LYS A 143 -10.85 -11.21 -17.99
C LYS A 143 -10.87 -9.84 -18.68
N LYS A 144 -11.62 -8.88 -18.13
CA LYS A 144 -11.63 -7.50 -18.65
C LYS A 144 -10.24 -6.85 -18.60
N PHE A 145 -9.42 -7.18 -17.60
CA PHE A 145 -8.04 -6.71 -17.58
C PHE A 145 -7.24 -7.40 -18.69
N ALA A 146 -7.28 -8.72 -18.83
CA ALA A 146 -6.60 -9.45 -19.91
C ALA A 146 -6.96 -8.92 -21.31
N GLU A 147 -8.21 -8.48 -21.51
CA GLU A 147 -8.71 -7.90 -22.76
C GLU A 147 -8.32 -6.41 -22.97
N GLY A 148 -7.49 -5.82 -22.09
CA GLY A 148 -7.06 -4.42 -22.20
C GLY A 148 -8.10 -3.40 -21.75
N GLY A 149 -9.11 -3.81 -20.97
CA GLY A 149 -10.16 -2.94 -20.43
C GLY A 149 -9.69 -2.02 -19.29
N TYR A 150 -8.49 -2.28 -18.74
CA TYR A 150 -7.88 -1.52 -17.65
C TYR A 150 -6.37 -1.41 -17.86
N ASP A 151 -5.75 -0.35 -17.35
CA ASP A 151 -4.33 -0.07 -17.54
C ASP A 151 -3.50 -0.51 -16.32
N VAL A 152 -4.10 -0.45 -15.13
CA VAL A 152 -3.42 -0.81 -13.86
C VAL A 152 -4.35 -1.63 -12.97
N ILE A 153 -3.87 -2.74 -12.42
CA ILE A 153 -4.47 -3.42 -11.26
C ILE A 153 -3.75 -2.99 -9.99
N VAL A 154 -4.53 -2.68 -8.95
CA VAL A 154 -4.04 -2.60 -7.57
C VAL A 154 -4.81 -3.58 -6.70
N GLY A 155 -4.09 -4.47 -6.02
CA GLY A 155 -4.73 -5.51 -5.21
C GLY A 155 -3.80 -6.24 -4.27
N THR A 156 -4.32 -7.24 -3.57
CA THR A 156 -3.56 -8.09 -2.64
C THR A 156 -3.18 -9.42 -3.29
N GLN A 157 -2.66 -10.36 -2.50
CA GLN A 157 -2.30 -11.71 -2.93
C GLN A 157 -3.39 -12.46 -3.72
N MET A 158 -4.66 -12.04 -3.65
CA MET A 158 -5.71 -12.61 -4.49
C MET A 158 -5.48 -12.34 -5.98
N VAL A 159 -4.91 -11.18 -6.34
CA VAL A 159 -4.57 -10.84 -7.72
C VAL A 159 -3.62 -11.90 -8.26
N ALA A 160 -2.50 -12.14 -7.56
CA ALA A 160 -1.45 -13.05 -8.00
C ALA A 160 -1.90 -14.51 -8.22
N LYS A 161 -2.98 -14.97 -7.57
CA LYS A 161 -3.50 -16.34 -7.75
C LYS A 161 -4.31 -16.53 -9.04
N GLY A 162 -4.79 -15.45 -9.65
CA GLY A 162 -5.58 -15.53 -10.89
C GLY A 162 -4.77 -15.22 -12.16
N LEU A 163 -3.53 -14.77 -12.05
CA LEU A 163 -2.70 -14.32 -13.17
C LEU A 163 -1.93 -15.50 -13.80
N ASP A 164 -2.63 -16.39 -14.49
CA ASP A 164 -2.00 -17.09 -15.62
C ASP A 164 -2.39 -16.29 -16.87
N PHE A 165 -1.48 -15.42 -17.32
CA PHE A 165 -1.60 -14.75 -18.60
C PHE A 165 -0.62 -15.45 -19.56
N GLU A 166 -1.17 -16.13 -20.57
CA GLU A 166 -0.40 -16.60 -21.73
C GLU A 166 0.00 -15.45 -22.65
#